data_AF-A0A932GVM4-F1
#
_entry.id   AF-A0A932GVM4-F1
#
_cell.length_a   1.000
_cell.length_b   1.000
_cell.length_c   1.000
_cell.angle_alpha   90.00
_cell.angle_beta   90.00
_cell.angle_gamma   90.00
#
_symmetry.space_group_name_H-M   'P 1'
#
loop_
_entity.id
_entity.type
_entity.pdbx_description
1 polymer ?
#
loop_
_entity_poly.entity_id
_entity_poly.type
_entity_poly.pdbx_seq_one_letter_code
_entity_poly.pdbx_strand_id
1 'polypeptide(L)' 'MTNKKMYLIDDLYGENIKQAPTRDGYGNGLVALGEADRNVVVLCADLTDSTRSKYFADKFPDRFIEI' A
#
# COMPACT_ATOMS: atom_id res chain seq x y z
N MET A 1 -4.27 25.86 5.95
CA MET A 1 -3.98 24.61 6.69
C MET A 1 -4.42 23.46 5.81
N THR A 2 -3.56 22.47 5.57
CA THR A 2 -3.90 21.28 4.80
C THR A 2 -4.86 20.38 5.59
N ASN A 3 -5.81 19.75 4.89
CA ASN A 3 -6.78 18.86 5.52
C ASN A 3 -6.09 17.55 5.93
N LYS A 4 -5.97 17.28 7.24
CA LYS A 4 -5.34 16.06 7.76
C LYS A 4 -6.05 14.76 7.34
N LYS A 5 -7.32 14.82 6.95
CA LYS A 5 -8.05 13.66 6.41
C LYS A 5 -7.59 13.26 5.00
N MET A 6 -6.78 14.09 4.34
CA MET A 6 -6.28 13.82 2.99
C MET A 6 -4.97 13.01 2.98
N TYR A 7 -4.40 12.65 4.14
CA TYR A 7 -3.16 11.86 4.24
C TYR A 7 -2.01 12.38 3.35
N LEU A 8 -1.91 13.70 3.25
CA LEU A 8 -0.85 14.36 2.50
C LEU A 8 0.46 14.25 3.26
N ILE A 9 1.57 14.29 2.52
CA ILE A 9 2.90 14.40 3.12
C ILE A 9 3.02 15.71 3.92
N ASP A 10 3.82 15.68 4.99
CA ASP A 10 3.95 16.81 5.91
C ASP A 10 4.62 18.03 5.24
N ASP A 11 5.61 17.79 4.38
CA ASP A 11 6.37 18.82 3.68
C ASP A 11 5.84 19.08 2.26
N LEU A 12 4.53 19.29 2.14
CA LEU A 12 3.85 19.46 0.86
C LEU A 12 4.36 20.68 0.06
N TYR A 13 4.87 21.70 0.75
CA TYR A 13 5.33 22.96 0.16
C TYR A 13 6.85 23.11 0.20
N GLY A 14 7.59 22.07 0.60
CA GLY A 14 9.04 22.09 0.64
C GLY A 14 9.67 22.08 -0.75
N GLU A 15 10.93 22.50 -0.84
CA GLU A 15 11.68 22.51 -2.09
C GLU A 15 12.02 21.08 -2.57
N ASN A 16 12.11 20.12 -1.65
CA ASN A 16 12.51 18.74 -1.91
C ASN A 16 11.40 17.76 -1.52
N ILE A 17 10.26 17.85 -2.20
CA ILE A 17 9.12 16.95 -1.98
C ILE A 17 9.53 15.51 -2.28
N LYS A 18 9.46 14.64 -1.26
CA LYS A 18 9.72 13.20 -1.42
C LYS A 18 8.82 12.62 -2.51
N GLN A 19 9.44 12.13 -3.58
CA GLN A 19 8.75 11.43 -4.65
C GLN A 19 8.77 9.92 -4.37
N ALA A 20 7.62 9.28 -4.54
CA ALA A 20 7.49 7.83 -4.51
C ALA A 20 6.41 7.42 -5.52
N PRO A 21 6.55 6.27 -6.20
CA PRO A 21 5.52 5.79 -7.09
C PRO A 21 4.28 5.40 -6.29
N THR A 22 3.10 5.71 -6.81
CA THR A 22 1.81 5.48 -6.12
C THR A 22 1.60 4.01 -5.74
N ARG A 23 2.12 3.07 -6.53
CA ARG A 23 2.09 1.62 -6.23
C ARG A 23 2.78 1.24 -4.93
N ASP A 24 3.81 1.97 -4.49
CA ASP A 24 4.45 1.71 -3.21
C ASP A 24 3.50 2.11 -2.06
N GLY A 25 2.75 3.20 -2.24
CA GLY A 25 1.66 3.58 -1.35
C GLY A 25 0.54 2.53 -1.31
N TYR A 26 0.15 1.96 -2.46
CA TYR A 26 -0.81 0.86 -2.53
C TYR A 26 -0.33 -0.37 -1.75
N GLY A 27 0.90 -0.85 -1.99
CA GLY A 27 1.43 -2.02 -1.29
C GLY A 27 1.51 -1.84 0.23
N ASN A 28 2.00 -0.67 0.68
CA ASN A 28 2.03 -0.33 2.10
C ASN A 28 0.61 -0.21 2.69
N GLY A 29 -0.31 0.38 1.92
CA GLY A 29 -1.72 0.51 2.30
C GLY A 29 -2.42 -0.84 2.44
N LEU A 30 -2.15 -1.80 1.55
CA LEU A 30 -2.66 -3.17 1.66
C LEU A 30 -2.20 -3.81 2.97
N VAL A 31 -0.92 -3.69 3.31
CA VAL A 31 -0.38 -4.24 4.57
C VAL A 31 -1.07 -3.61 5.78
N ALA A 32 -1.18 -2.28 5.83
CA ALA A 32 -1.85 -1.58 6.93
C ALA A 32 -3.33 -1.99 7.05
N LEU A 33 -4.02 -2.15 5.92
CA LEU A 33 -5.41 -2.60 5.89
C LEU A 33 -5.53 -4.05 6.35
N GLY A 34 -4.60 -4.92 5.96
CA GLY A 34 -4.54 -6.30 6.42
C GLY A 34 -4.27 -6.46 7.92
N GLU A 35 -3.51 -5.53 8.52
CA GLU A 35 -3.33 -5.46 9.99
C GLU A 35 -4.60 -5.01 10.70
N ALA A 36 -5.33 -4.07 10.12
CA ALA A 36 -6.54 -3.51 10.73
C ALA A 36 -7.76 -4.42 10.60
N ASP A 37 -7.87 -5.21 9.52
CA ASP A 37 -8.99 -6.10 9.26
C ASP A 37 -8.54 -7.47 8.72
N ARG A 38 -8.87 -8.52 9.48
CA ARG A 38 -8.61 -9.93 9.14
C ARG A 38 -9.40 -10.44 7.95
N ASN A 39 -10.49 -9.77 7.56
CA ASN A 39 -11.36 -10.18 6.45
C ASN A 39 -10.82 -9.74 5.08
N VAL A 40 -9.78 -8.91 5.06
CA VAL A 40 -9.16 -8.42 3.83
C VAL A 40 -8.34 -9.54 3.21
N VAL A 41 -8.59 -9.77 1.91
CA VAL A 41 -7.90 -10.76 1.06
C VAL A 41 -7.43 -10.02 -0.19
N VAL A 42 -6.25 -10.38 -0.69
CA VAL A 42 -5.66 -9.78 -1.90
C VAL A 42 -5.53 -10.85 -2.98
N LEU A 43 -6.03 -10.53 -4.17
CA LEU A 43 -5.94 -11.38 -5.36
C LEU A 43 -4.98 -10.73 -6.34
N CYS A 44 -4.06 -11.50 -6.92
CA CYS A 44 -3.17 -11.04 -7.98
C CYS A 44 -3.06 -12.08 -9.09
N ALA A 45 -2.81 -11.62 -10.32
CA ALA A 45 -2.57 -12.48 -11.47
C ALA A 45 -1.23 -12.09 -12.10
N ASP A 46 -0.16 -12.80 -11.74
CA ASP A 46 1.22 -12.75 -12.23
C ASP A 46 1.97 -11.41 -12.02
N LEU A 47 1.31 -10.38 -11.49
CA LEU A 47 1.86 -9.03 -11.34
C LEU A 47 2.17 -8.65 -9.88
N THR A 48 2.42 -9.64 -9.03
CA THR A 48 2.57 -9.49 -7.58
C THR A 48 3.69 -8.53 -7.18
N ASP A 49 4.84 -8.60 -7.86
CA ASP A 49 5.96 -7.66 -7.65
C ASP A 49 5.69 -6.28 -8.24
N SER A 50 5.14 -6.24 -9.46
CA SER A 50 4.88 -5.00 -10.20
C SER A 50 3.87 -4.10 -9.51
N THR A 51 2.84 -4.70 -8.91
CA THR A 51 1.77 -4.02 -8.17
C THR A 51 2.12 -3.73 -6.72
N ARG A 52 3.21 -4.30 -6.18
CA ARG A 52 3.56 -4.28 -4.75
C ARG A 52 2.63 -5.09 -3.85
N SER A 53 1.80 -5.95 -4.43
CA SER A 53 0.98 -6.91 -3.68
C SER A 53 1.84 -7.94 -2.93
N LYS A 54 3.09 -8.15 -3.37
CA LYS A 54 4.09 -8.97 -2.67
C LYS A 54 4.23 -8.63 -1.19
N TYR A 55 4.13 -7.35 -0.81
CA TYR A 55 4.27 -6.94 0.60
C TYR A 55 3.17 -7.54 1.48
N PHE A 56 1.94 -7.64 0.94
CA PHE A 56 0.84 -8.31 1.60
C PHE A 56 1.03 -9.83 1.59
N ALA A 57 1.42 -10.40 0.44
CA ALA A 57 1.67 -11.84 0.30
C ALA A 57 2.72 -12.36 1.28
N ASP A 58 3.83 -11.64 1.46
CA ASP A 58 4.92 -12.03 2.37
C ASP A 58 4.48 -11.99 3.84
N LYS A 59 3.55 -11.10 4.20
CA LYS A 59 3.09 -10.91 5.59
C LYS A 59 1.84 -11.72 5.96
N PHE A 60 0.95 -11.92 5.00
CA PHE A 60 -0.34 -12.59 5.17
C PHE A 60 -0.56 -13.64 4.06
N PRO A 61 0.30 -14.67 3.95
CA PRO A 61 0.26 -15.62 2.83
C PRO A 61 -1.08 -16.36 2.74
N ASP A 62 -1.70 -16.70 3.88
CA ASP A 62 -3.00 -17.39 3.92
C ASP A 62 -4.18 -16.54 3.40
N ARG A 63 -3.97 -15.24 3.20
CA ARG A 63 -4.97 -14.28 2.69
C ARG A 63 -4.56 -13.65 1.36
N PHE A 64 -3.54 -14.19 0.72
CA PHE A 64 -3.11 -13.79 -0.61
C PHE A 64 -3.38 -14.94 -1.58
N ILE A 65 -4.00 -14.63 -2.72
CA ILE A 65 -4.38 -15.61 -3.73
C ILE A 65 -3.77 -15.20 -5.06
N GLU A 66 -2.86 -16.03 -5.55
CA GLU A 66 -2.34 -15.94 -6.92
C GLU A 66 -3.28 -16.70 -7.87
N ILE A 67 -3.66 -16.08 -8.98
CA ILE A 67 -4.58 -16.63 -10.00
C ILE A 67 -3.88 -16.77 -11.35
#